data_AF-A0A7T6ZCC5-F1
#
_entry.id   AF-A0A7T6ZCC5-F1
#
_cell.length_a   1.000
_cell.length_b   1.000
_cell.length_c   1.000
_cell.angle_alpha   90.00
_cell.angle_beta   90.00
_cell.angle_gamma   90.00
#
_symmetry.space_group_name_H-M   'P 1'
#
loop_
_entity.id
_entity.type
_entity.pdbx_description
1 polymer ?
#
loop_
_entity_poly.entity_id
_entity_poly.type
_entity_poly.pdbx_seq_one_letter_code
_entity_poly.pdbx_strand_id
1 'polypeptide(L)' 'MVNEVSSEANAEFIRISPLNRLGYPEEVAAAVSYLCSEEAAYITGATIDVNGGMFMD' A
#
# COMPACT_ATOMS: atom_id res chain seq x y z
N MET A 1 -1.46 -10.02 -13.79
CA MET A 1 -2.75 -9.39 -13.44
C MET A 1 -3.31 -10.24 -12.32
N VAL A 2 -3.52 -9.70 -11.12
CA VAL A 2 -3.89 -10.53 -9.96
C VAL A 2 -5.29 -11.09 -10.24
N ASN A 3 -5.38 -12.41 -10.42
CA ASN A 3 -6.63 -13.14 -10.55
C ASN A 3 -7.46 -12.93 -9.29
N GLU A 4 -8.79 -12.86 -9.42
CA GLU A 4 -9.76 -12.58 -8.35
C GLU A 4 -9.34 -13.13 -6.99
N VAL A 5 -8.93 -12.23 -6.10
CA VAL A 5 -8.77 -12.55 -4.68
C VAL A 5 -10.17 -12.83 -4.14
N SER A 6 -10.38 -14.00 -3.52
CA SER A 6 -11.70 -14.35 -3.01
C SER A 6 -12.18 -13.30 -2.00
N SER A 7 -13.49 -13.07 -1.96
CA SER A 7 -14.14 -12.15 -1.01
C SER A 7 -13.74 -12.42 0.44
N GLU A 8 -13.53 -13.68 0.80
CA GLU A 8 -13.16 -14.13 2.14
C GLU A 8 -11.71 -13.78 2.46
N ALA A 9 -10.80 -13.92 1.50
CA ALA A 9 -9.41 -13.52 1.66
C ALA A 9 -9.32 -12.00 1.90
N ASN A 10 -10.02 -11.21 1.07
CA ASN A 10 -10.11 -9.75 1.23
C ASN A 10 -10.68 -9.31 2.58
N ALA A 11 -11.62 -10.07 3.15
CA ALA A 11 -12.21 -9.76 4.44
C ALA A 11 -11.18 -9.82 5.58
N GLU A 12 -10.20 -10.72 5.51
CA GLU A 12 -9.13 -10.77 6.50
C GLU A 12 -8.20 -9.55 6.39
N PHE A 13 -7.82 -9.17 5.16
CA PHE A 13 -7.01 -7.97 4.92
C PHE A 13 -7.68 -6.70 5.46
N ILE A 14 -9.01 -6.57 5.27
CA ILE A 14 -9.78 -5.45 5.81
C ILE A 14 -9.76 -5.44 7.34
N ARG A 15 -9.92 -6.60 8.00
CA ARG A 15 -9.96 -6.70 9.46
C ARG A 15 -8.66 -6.26 10.13
N ILE A 16 -7.51 -6.61 9.56
CA ILE A 16 -6.21 -6.32 10.15
C ILE A 16 -5.65 -4.94 9.73
N SER A 17 -6.27 -4.29 8.75
CA SER A 17 -5.91 -2.93 8.33
C SER A 17 -6.54 -1.89 9.26
N PRO A 18 -5.75 -1.00 9.89
CA PRO A 18 -6.27 0.16 10.62
C PRO A 18 -7.22 1.05 9.82
N LEU A 19 -7.07 1.12 8.50
CA LEU A 19 -7.96 1.90 7.63
C LEU A 19 -9.28 1.20 7.31
N ASN A 20 -9.46 -0.05 7.72
CA ASN A 20 -10.69 -0.84 7.59
C ASN A 20 -11.27 -0.86 6.16
N ARG A 21 -10.38 -0.87 5.16
CA ARG A 21 -10.71 -1.04 3.74
C ARG A 21 -9.51 -1.58 2.97
N LEU A 22 -9.77 -2.07 1.77
CA LEU A 22 -8.70 -2.33 0.80
C LEU A 22 -8.13 -1.01 0.28
N GLY A 23 -6.83 -1.04 -0.04
CA GLY A 23 -6.17 0.02 -0.78
C GLY A 23 -6.64 0.07 -2.23
N TYR A 24 -6.60 1.26 -2.81
CA TYR A 24 -6.82 1.46 -4.23
C TYR A 24 -5.48 1.50 -4.98
N PRO A 25 -5.42 1.02 -6.25
CA PRO A 25 -4.21 1.09 -7.07
C PRO A 25 -3.59 2.50 -7.14
N GLU A 26 -4.43 3.54 -7.12
CA GLU A 26 -4.05 4.94 -7.18
C GLU A 26 -3.23 5.38 -5.95
N GLU A 27 -3.42 4.75 -4.79
CA GLU A 27 -2.67 5.07 -3.58
C GLU A 27 -1.23 4.57 -3.67
N VAL A 28 -1.02 3.39 -4.26
CA VAL A 28 0.32 2.89 -4.59
C VAL A 28 0.97 3.75 -5.66
N ALA A 29 0.21 4.10 -6.71
CA ALA A 29 0.69 4.96 -7.78
C ALA A 29 1.12 6.34 -7.27
N ALA A 30 0.38 6.93 -6.33
CA ALA A 30 0.73 8.21 -5.72
C ALA A 30 2.04 8.14 -4.92
N ALA A 31 2.24 7.07 -4.14
CA ALA A 31 3.50 6.85 -3.42
C ALA A 31 4.69 6.68 -4.37
N VAL A 32 4.53 5.91 -5.44
CA VAL A 32 5.55 5.77 -6.50
C VAL A 32 5.82 7.11 -7.18
N SER A 33 4.77 7.87 -7.51
CA SER A 33 4.90 9.18 -8.14
C SER A 33 5.72 10.15 -7.27
N TYR A 34 5.52 10.13 -5.95
CA TYR A 34 6.33 10.90 -5.01
C TYR A 34 7.78 10.41 -4.98
N LEU A 35 7.99 9.10 -4.89
CA LEU A 35 9.35 8.52 -4.86
C LEU A 35 10.15 8.79 -6.14
N CYS A 36 9.48 8.99 -7.28
CA CYS A 36 10.10 9.37 -8.54
C CYS A 36 10.29 10.88 -8.73
N SER A 37 9.82 11.71 -7.80
CA SER A 37 9.90 13.17 -7.91
C SER A 37 11.13 13.75 -7.21
N GLU A 38 11.47 15.02 -7.51
CA GLU A 38 12.61 15.72 -6.91
C GLU A 38 12.44 15.90 -5.39
N GLU A 39 11.20 15.94 -4.91
CA GLU A 39 10.87 16.06 -3.48
C GLU A 39 11.33 14.85 -2.65
N ALA A 40 11.57 13.70 -3.29
CA ALA A 40 12.09 12.49 -2.66
C ALA A 40 13.61 12.32 -2.83
N ALA A 41 14.34 13.32 -3.35
CA ALA A 41 15.75 13.17 -3.76
C ALA A 41 16.72 12.69 -2.66
N TYR A 42 16.37 12.82 -1.38
CA TYR A 42 17.19 12.36 -0.26
C TYR A 42 16.79 10.98 0.30
N ILE A 43 15.78 10.34 -0.29
CA ILE A 43 15.31 9.01 0.10
C ILE A 43 16.05 7.98 -0.77
N THR A 44 16.84 7.12 -0.13
CA THR A 44 17.53 6.02 -0.80
C THR A 44 17.70 4.83 0.14
N GLY A 45 17.61 3.61 -0.40
CA GLY A 45 17.75 2.37 0.38
C GLY A 45 16.63 2.09 1.38
N ALA A 46 15.54 2.87 1.35
CA ALA A 46 14.39 2.69 2.23
C ALA A 46 13.31 1.82 1.59
N THR A 47 12.58 1.07 2.41
CA THR A 47 11.32 0.42 2.03
C THR A 47 10.16 1.27 2.59
N ILE A 48 9.16 1.57 1.76
CA ILE A 48 7.97 2.31 2.18
C ILE A 48 6.75 1.42 2.01
N ASP A 49 6.10 1.13 3.13
CA ASP A 49 4.87 0.34 3.14
C ASP A 49 3.65 1.18 2.79
N VAL A 50 2.94 0.78 1.73
CA VAL A 50 1.65 1.34 1.32
C VAL A 50 0.58 0.27 1.54
N ASN A 51 0.33 -0.04 2.81
CA ASN A 51 -0.47 -1.21 3.21
C ASN A 51 -1.66 -0.87 4.12
N GLY A 52 -1.97 0.41 4.33
CA GLY A 52 -3.05 0.84 5.22
C GLY A 52 -2.80 0.57 6.71
N GLY A 53 -1.55 0.32 7.12
CA GLY A 53 -1.13 0.04 8.50
C GLY A 53 -1.20 -1.43 8.89
N MET A 54 -1.29 -2.33 7.91
CA MET A 54 -1.39 -3.78 8.13
C MET A 54 -0.14 -4.40 8.76
N PHE A 55 1.02 -3.87 8.41
CA PHE A 55 2.30 -4.22 9.01
C PHE A 55 2.93 -2.91 9.51
N MET A 56 3.38 -2.92 10.76
CA MET A 56 4.06 -1.81 11.41
C MET A 56 5.26 -2.40 12.14
N ASP A 57 6.46 -2.12 11.64
CA ASP A 57 7.74 -2.46 12.28
C ASP A 57 8.17 -1.40 13.31
#